data_AF-A0A7X8ZGX1-F1
#
_entry.id   AF-A0A7X8ZGX1-F1
#
_cell.length_a   1.000
_cell.length_b   1.000
_cell.length_c   1.000
_cell.angle_alpha   90.00
_cell.angle_beta   90.00
_cell.angle_gamma   90.00
#
_symmetry.space_group_name_H-M   'P 1'
#
loop_
_entity.id
_entity.type
_entity.pdbx_description
1 polymer ?
#
loop_
_entity_poly.entity_id
_entity_poly.type
_entity_poly.pdbx_seq_one_letter_code
_entity_poly.pdbx_strand_id
1 'polypeptide(L)'
;MLKNFLCVFFVLFGLACGAQVFEQHWVETFAWQGFGTGYTDKFEVFGARWRVRYRTLNPGPLSVTLFDSKEAQVLPLVSRPVKRRTMGYEQFKHSFGEKFLFVEGSMGGWRVSVEEYVDSVEEWKHKRWVNDQPDLERKAVWAGAGEREFTYEADGAWKLEYEQKSDGLMQIQAFNQAGELVFDSFGSKNGLQSGGCIHTAGSYTVKITTSDVAWCVYALQTLDKKSH
;
A
#
# COMPACT_ATOMS: atom_id res chain seq x y z
N MET A 1 -27.02 -64.70 5.04
CA MET A 1 -26.06 -64.03 4.13
C MET A 1 -26.43 -62.56 3.89
N LEU A 2 -26.62 -61.76 4.94
CA LEU A 2 -27.06 -60.35 4.81
C LEU A 2 -26.26 -59.39 5.71
N LYS A 3 -25.08 -59.82 6.19
CA LYS A 3 -24.19 -59.03 7.06
C LYS A 3 -22.96 -58.48 6.33
N ASN A 4 -22.60 -59.03 5.16
CA ASN A 4 -21.38 -58.66 4.44
C ASN A 4 -21.59 -57.52 3.42
N PHE A 5 -22.83 -57.11 3.13
CA PHE A 5 -23.11 -56.03 2.16
C PHE A 5 -23.15 -54.64 2.80
N LEU A 6 -23.35 -54.53 4.11
CA LEU A 6 -23.45 -53.23 4.79
C LEU A 6 -22.07 -52.56 4.98
N CYS A 7 -21.01 -53.35 5.14
CA CYS A 7 -19.65 -52.81 5.32
C CYS A 7 -19.07 -52.21 4.04
N VAL A 8 -19.45 -52.71 2.86
CA VAL A 8 -18.93 -52.21 1.58
C VAL A 8 -19.52 -50.84 1.23
N PHE A 9 -20.77 -50.58 1.64
CA PHE A 9 -21.42 -49.29 1.38
C PHE A 9 -20.84 -48.14 2.22
N PHE A 10 -20.40 -48.42 3.46
CA PHE A 10 -19.75 -47.40 4.31
C PHE A 10 -18.31 -47.07 3.89
N VAL A 11 -17.57 -48.03 3.31
CA VAL A 11 -16.21 -47.77 2.80
C VAL A 11 -16.23 -46.95 1.51
N LEU A 12 -17.24 -47.12 0.65
CA LEU A 12 -17.39 -46.34 -0.58
C LEU A 12 -17.93 -44.92 -0.34
N PHE A 13 -18.72 -44.68 0.71
CA PHE A 13 -19.15 -43.33 1.08
C PHE A 13 -18.09 -42.54 1.88
N GLY A 14 -17.14 -43.23 2.52
CA GLY A 14 -16.04 -42.59 3.26
C GLY A 14 -14.96 -41.93 2.39
N LEU A 15 -14.92 -42.24 1.08
CA LEU A 15 -13.96 -41.66 0.14
C LEU A 15 -14.51 -40.47 -0.66
N ALA A 16 -15.80 -40.12 -0.50
CA ALA A 16 -16.43 -39.00 -1.19
C ALA A 16 -16.50 -37.71 -0.33
N CYS A 17 -16.06 -37.75 0.92
CA CYS A 17 -15.96 -36.57 1.77
C CYS A 17 -14.59 -35.91 1.58
N GLY A 18 -14.58 -34.74 0.93
CA GLY A 18 -13.57 -33.72 1.23
C GLY A 18 -12.56 -33.37 0.14
N ALA A 19 -12.85 -33.60 -1.14
CA ALA A 19 -12.22 -32.77 -2.17
C ALA A 19 -13.04 -31.47 -2.28
N GLN A 20 -12.99 -30.63 -1.24
CA GLN A 20 -13.37 -29.23 -1.41
C GLN A 20 -12.34 -28.67 -2.38
N VAL A 21 -12.73 -28.53 -3.65
CA VAL A 21 -11.87 -27.94 -4.67
C VAL A 21 -11.60 -26.51 -4.22
N PHE A 22 -10.41 -26.27 -3.68
CA PHE A 22 -9.89 -24.94 -3.45
C PHE A 22 -9.65 -24.32 -4.82
N GLU A 23 -10.69 -23.73 -5.41
CA GLU A 23 -10.62 -23.06 -6.70
C GLU A 23 -9.79 -21.79 -6.54
N GLN A 24 -8.51 -21.90 -6.87
CA GLN A 24 -7.60 -20.77 -6.83
C GLN A 24 -7.86 -19.84 -8.00
N HIS A 25 -7.85 -18.54 -7.73
CA HIS A 25 -7.99 -17.51 -8.75
C HIS A 25 -7.24 -16.25 -8.36
N TRP A 26 -7.03 -15.35 -9.32
CA TRP A 26 -6.36 -14.07 -9.07
C TRP A 26 -7.33 -13.08 -8.42
N VAL A 27 -6.94 -12.53 -7.28
CA VAL A 27 -7.69 -11.53 -6.52
C VAL A 27 -6.81 -10.31 -6.30
N GLU A 28 -7.32 -9.10 -6.59
CA GLU A 28 -6.69 -7.84 -6.18
C GLU A 28 -6.89 -7.68 -4.67
N THR A 29 -5.83 -7.92 -3.89
CA THR A 29 -5.86 -7.83 -2.42
C THR A 29 -5.54 -6.43 -1.93
N PHE A 30 -4.66 -5.72 -2.63
CA PHE A 30 -4.31 -4.34 -2.28
C PHE A 30 -4.16 -3.47 -3.53
N ALA A 31 -4.55 -2.21 -3.43
CA ALA A 31 -4.38 -1.25 -4.53
C ALA A 31 -4.14 0.15 -3.99
N TRP A 32 -3.19 0.84 -4.61
CA TRP A 32 -2.89 2.24 -4.32
C TRP A 32 -2.84 3.03 -5.62
N GLN A 33 -3.28 4.27 -5.50
CA GLN A 33 -3.22 5.24 -6.58
C GLN A 33 -2.76 6.56 -5.98
N GLY A 34 -1.85 7.23 -6.67
CA GLY A 34 -1.28 8.48 -6.20
C GLY A 34 -0.72 9.31 -7.34
N PHE A 35 -0.19 10.46 -6.98
CA PHE A 35 0.56 11.38 -7.84
C PHE A 35 1.95 11.53 -7.24
N GLY A 36 2.98 11.75 -8.06
CA GLY A 36 4.34 11.93 -7.56
C GLY A 36 4.94 10.66 -6.96
N THR A 37 5.50 10.77 -5.76
CA THR A 37 6.34 9.76 -5.12
C THR A 37 5.82 9.41 -3.73
N GLY A 38 5.93 8.15 -3.31
CA GLY A 38 5.63 7.79 -1.92
C GLY A 38 5.73 6.29 -1.66
N TYR A 39 5.74 5.93 -0.37
CA TYR A 39 5.57 4.55 0.05
C TYR A 39 4.10 4.20 0.24
N THR A 40 3.75 2.97 -0.13
CA THR A 40 2.44 2.40 0.20
C THR A 40 2.35 2.04 1.68
N ASP A 41 1.14 1.79 2.16
CA ASP A 41 0.95 1.00 3.37
C ASP A 41 1.63 -0.36 3.20
N LYS A 42 1.99 -0.97 4.34
CA LYS A 42 2.43 -2.36 4.36
C LYS A 42 1.30 -3.27 3.90
N PHE A 43 1.66 -4.40 3.32
CA PHE A 43 0.73 -5.46 2.96
C PHE A 43 1.35 -6.82 3.22
N GLU A 44 0.54 -7.78 3.62
CA GLU A 44 0.96 -9.17 3.84
C GLU A 44 0.62 -10.01 2.61
N VAL A 45 1.59 -10.79 2.13
CA VAL A 45 1.38 -11.77 1.06
C VAL A 45 1.08 -13.14 1.66
N PHE A 46 -0.08 -13.70 1.30
CA PHE A 46 -0.56 -15.01 1.76
C PHE A 46 -0.43 -16.08 0.68
N GLY A 47 -0.65 -15.71 -0.58
CA GLY A 47 -0.68 -16.65 -1.70
C GLY A 47 0.70 -17.09 -2.16
N ALA A 48 0.85 -18.37 -2.49
CA ALA A 48 2.11 -18.93 -2.99
C ALA A 48 2.55 -18.32 -4.34
N ARG A 49 1.61 -17.75 -5.09
CA ARG A 49 1.84 -17.00 -6.33
C ARG A 49 1.14 -15.66 -6.21
N TRP A 50 1.87 -14.59 -6.50
CA TRP A 50 1.35 -13.24 -6.44
C TRP A 50 2.07 -12.35 -7.46
N ARG A 51 1.52 -11.19 -7.75
CA ARG A 51 2.12 -10.23 -8.67
C ARG A 51 1.84 -8.80 -8.23
N VAL A 52 2.80 -7.92 -8.51
CA VAL A 52 2.60 -6.47 -8.44
C VAL A 52 2.30 -5.98 -9.84
N ARG A 53 1.10 -5.41 -10.04
CA ARG A 53 0.74 -4.71 -11.26
C ARG A 53 1.01 -3.24 -11.09
N TYR A 54 1.47 -2.60 -12.15
CA TYR A 54 1.79 -1.18 -12.13
C TYR A 54 1.37 -0.53 -13.44
N ARG A 55 0.89 0.71 -13.35
CA ARG A 55 0.60 1.53 -14.52
C ARG A 55 0.67 3.02 -14.22
N THR A 56 1.04 3.79 -15.23
CA THR A 56 0.86 5.25 -15.23
C THR A 56 -0.56 5.60 -15.66
N LEU A 57 -1.18 6.62 -15.04
CA LEU A 57 -2.50 7.12 -15.46
C LEU A 57 -2.37 8.05 -16.69
N ASN A 58 -1.32 8.86 -16.71
CA ASN A 58 -0.91 9.69 -17.84
C ASN A 58 0.53 9.40 -18.25
N PRO A 59 0.97 9.75 -19.47
CA PRO A 59 2.35 9.52 -19.89
C PRO A 59 3.35 10.18 -18.95
N GLY A 60 4.37 9.44 -18.53
CA GLY A 60 5.38 9.92 -17.60
C GLY A 60 6.26 8.80 -17.06
N PRO A 61 7.35 9.15 -16.35
CA PRO A 61 8.20 8.16 -15.70
C PRO A 61 7.45 7.35 -14.65
N LEU A 62 7.90 6.12 -14.45
CA LEU A 62 7.47 5.24 -13.37
C LEU A 62 8.62 4.33 -12.93
N SER A 63 8.89 4.35 -11.62
CA SER A 63 9.75 3.43 -10.89
C SER A 63 8.92 2.78 -9.79
N VAL A 64 9.05 1.46 -9.61
CA VAL A 64 8.44 0.76 -8.47
C VAL A 64 9.49 -0.17 -7.89
N THR A 65 9.69 -0.06 -6.59
CA THR A 65 10.63 -0.87 -5.82
C THR A 65 9.88 -1.58 -4.70
N LEU A 66 10.08 -2.89 -4.60
CA LEU A 66 9.53 -3.73 -3.54
C LEU A 66 10.53 -3.84 -2.39
N PHE A 67 10.02 -3.71 -1.17
CA PHE A 67 10.77 -3.90 0.06
C PHE A 67 10.17 -5.05 0.85
N ASP A 68 11.04 -5.97 1.30
CA ASP A 68 10.68 -6.96 2.30
C ASP A 68 10.96 -6.41 3.70
N SER A 69 9.93 -6.35 4.55
CA SER A 69 10.03 -5.73 5.88
C SER A 69 10.92 -6.51 6.86
N LYS A 70 11.17 -7.81 6.60
CA LYS A 70 11.96 -8.68 7.49
C LYS A 70 13.33 -9.00 6.93
N GLU A 71 13.44 -9.14 5.61
CA GLU A 71 14.68 -9.60 4.97
C GLU A 71 15.61 -8.46 4.51
N ALA A 72 15.20 -7.19 4.73
CA ALA A 72 15.89 -6.01 4.21
C ALA A 72 16.19 -6.08 2.70
N GLN A 73 15.41 -6.89 1.97
CA GLN A 73 15.58 -7.09 0.55
C GLN A 73 14.88 -5.96 -0.20
N VAL A 74 15.62 -5.35 -1.12
CA VAL A 74 15.14 -4.31 -2.02
C VAL A 74 15.17 -4.86 -3.45
N LEU A 75 14.02 -4.90 -4.11
CA LEU A 75 13.89 -5.42 -5.47
C LEU A 75 13.25 -4.38 -6.39
N PRO A 76 13.99 -3.81 -7.36
CA PRO A 76 13.39 -2.93 -8.37
C PRO A 76 12.51 -3.76 -9.33
N LEU A 77 11.23 -3.40 -9.44
CA LEU A 77 10.26 -4.11 -10.28
C LEU A 77 10.15 -3.50 -11.68
N VAL A 78 10.21 -2.18 -11.74
CA VAL A 78 10.19 -1.43 -12.99
C VAL A 78 10.95 -0.13 -12.80
N SER A 79 11.69 0.28 -13.82
CA SER A 79 12.22 1.63 -13.93
C SER A 79 12.14 2.06 -15.39
N ARG A 80 11.24 3.01 -15.68
CA ARG A 80 11.00 3.53 -17.03
C ARG A 80 11.07 5.05 -16.98
N PRO A 81 12.12 5.68 -17.54
CA PRO A 81 12.24 7.14 -17.57
C PRO A 81 11.40 7.80 -18.69
N VAL A 82 10.66 7.00 -19.48
CA VAL A 82 10.09 7.44 -20.76
C VAL A 82 8.75 8.16 -20.59
N LYS A 83 8.51 9.22 -21.38
CA LYS A 83 7.22 9.95 -21.49
C LYS A 83 6.10 9.16 -22.21
N ARG A 84 6.03 7.84 -22.04
CA ARG A 84 4.95 7.00 -22.57
C ARG A 84 4.15 6.43 -21.42
N ARG A 85 2.93 5.95 -21.71
CA ARG A 85 2.20 5.17 -20.72
C ARG A 85 2.95 3.87 -20.45
N THR A 86 3.24 3.61 -19.17
CA THR A 86 3.81 2.35 -18.71
C THR A 86 2.70 1.50 -18.10
N MET A 87 2.66 0.21 -18.43
CA MET A 87 1.77 -0.78 -17.84
C MET A 87 2.48 -2.13 -17.84
N GLY A 88 2.41 -2.87 -16.74
CA GLY A 88 3.04 -4.17 -16.63
C GLY A 88 2.73 -4.85 -15.31
N TYR A 89 3.42 -5.95 -15.08
CA TYR A 89 3.40 -6.65 -13.80
C TYR A 89 4.72 -7.39 -13.59
N GLU A 90 5.07 -7.63 -12.33
CA GLU A 90 6.14 -8.55 -11.92
C GLU A 90 5.52 -9.65 -11.05
N GLN A 91 5.87 -10.91 -11.29
CA GLN A 91 5.27 -12.06 -10.63
C GLN A 91 6.27 -12.81 -9.77
N PHE A 92 5.82 -13.22 -8.58
CA PHE A 92 6.63 -13.89 -7.57
C PHE A 92 6.07 -15.28 -7.24
N LYS A 93 6.93 -16.11 -6.66
CA LYS A 93 6.59 -17.44 -6.14
C LYS A 93 7.22 -17.61 -4.76
N HIS A 94 6.44 -18.14 -3.82
CA HIS A 94 6.91 -18.55 -2.48
C HIS A 94 7.67 -17.46 -1.70
N SER A 95 7.29 -16.18 -1.88
CA SER A 95 7.81 -15.04 -1.10
C SER A 95 6.66 -14.45 -0.29
N PHE A 96 6.42 -15.03 0.88
CA PHE A 96 5.37 -14.63 1.81
C PHE A 96 5.82 -13.48 2.70
N GLY A 97 4.93 -13.00 3.57
CA GLY A 97 5.27 -12.01 4.60
C GLY A 97 4.92 -10.57 4.24
N GLU A 98 5.27 -9.69 5.16
CA GLU A 98 4.95 -8.26 5.10
C GLU A 98 5.90 -7.50 4.19
N LYS A 99 5.34 -6.77 3.24
CA LYS A 99 6.07 -6.02 2.21
C LYS A 99 5.47 -4.62 2.07
N PHE A 100 6.20 -3.73 1.41
CA PHE A 100 5.68 -2.44 0.98
C PHE A 100 6.36 -2.01 -0.32
N LEU A 101 5.74 -1.07 -1.03
CA LEU A 101 6.27 -0.53 -2.27
C LEU A 101 6.74 0.91 -2.05
N PHE A 102 7.86 1.26 -2.68
CA PHE A 102 8.18 2.65 -2.99
C PHE A 102 7.86 2.90 -4.46
N VAL A 103 7.08 3.93 -4.73
CA VAL A 103 6.67 4.29 -6.08
C VAL A 103 7.19 5.68 -6.37
N GLU A 104 7.93 5.84 -7.46
CA GLU A 104 8.33 7.13 -7.99
C GLU A 104 7.64 7.32 -9.34
N GLY A 105 6.73 8.29 -9.40
CA GLY A 105 5.97 8.57 -10.61
C GLY A 105 5.91 10.05 -10.93
N SER A 106 5.32 10.35 -12.08
CA SER A 106 5.02 11.74 -12.44
C SER A 106 3.78 12.28 -11.72
N MET A 107 3.59 13.60 -11.78
CA MET A 107 2.33 14.26 -11.40
C MET A 107 1.14 13.91 -12.31
N GLY A 108 1.38 13.15 -13.38
CA GLY A 108 0.34 12.54 -14.19
C GLY A 108 -0.39 11.37 -13.51
N GLY A 109 0.12 10.89 -12.39
CA GLY A 109 -0.48 9.86 -11.55
C GLY A 109 -0.11 8.44 -11.94
N TRP A 110 -0.19 7.55 -10.96
CA TRP A 110 0.14 6.13 -11.06
C TRP A 110 -0.88 5.28 -10.30
N ARG A 111 -0.99 4.00 -10.66
CA ARG A 111 -1.68 2.97 -9.87
C ARG A 111 -0.79 1.75 -9.78
N VAL A 112 -0.65 1.22 -8.57
CA VAL A 112 -0.04 -0.07 -8.30
C VAL A 112 -1.05 -0.95 -7.55
N SER A 113 -1.05 -2.24 -7.82
CA SER A 113 -1.86 -3.19 -7.08
C SER A 113 -1.14 -4.52 -6.90
N VAL A 114 -1.50 -5.20 -5.82
CA VAL A 114 -1.06 -6.54 -5.49
C VAL A 114 -2.20 -7.46 -5.83
N GLU A 115 -1.93 -8.44 -6.69
CA GLU A 115 -2.85 -9.51 -6.99
C GLU A 115 -2.25 -10.84 -6.54
N GLU A 116 -3.01 -11.63 -5.80
CA GLU A 116 -2.60 -12.93 -5.29
C GLU A 116 -3.44 -14.03 -5.92
N TYR A 117 -2.82 -15.16 -6.23
CA TYR A 117 -3.50 -16.34 -6.72
C TYR A 117 -3.86 -17.21 -5.51
N VAL A 118 -5.09 -17.05 -5.03
CA VAL A 118 -5.52 -17.47 -3.70
C VAL A 118 -6.77 -18.33 -3.74
N ASP A 119 -6.94 -19.15 -2.70
CA ASP A 119 -8.21 -19.81 -2.38
C ASP A 119 -9.04 -19.04 -1.34
N SER A 120 -10.21 -19.59 -1.00
CA SER A 120 -11.13 -18.96 -0.04
C SER A 120 -10.57 -18.82 1.39
N VAL A 121 -9.62 -19.68 1.80
CA VAL A 121 -8.98 -19.61 3.12
C VAL A 121 -7.97 -18.46 3.14
N GLU A 122 -7.17 -18.34 2.08
CA GLU A 122 -6.20 -17.24 1.91
C GLU A 122 -6.91 -15.88 1.77
N GLU A 123 -8.02 -15.81 1.03
CA GLU A 123 -8.86 -14.60 1.00
C GLU A 123 -9.39 -14.21 2.39
N TRP A 124 -9.80 -15.18 3.20
CA TRP A 124 -10.24 -14.93 4.57
C TRP A 124 -9.09 -14.40 5.44
N LYS A 125 -7.88 -14.93 5.29
CA LYS A 125 -6.68 -14.40 5.97
C LYS A 125 -6.41 -12.95 5.58
N HIS A 126 -6.52 -12.62 4.30
CA HIS A 126 -6.40 -11.24 3.83
C HIS A 126 -7.45 -10.33 4.48
N LYS A 127 -8.74 -10.70 4.44
CA LYS A 127 -9.82 -9.92 5.08
C LYS A 127 -9.58 -9.71 6.57
N ARG A 128 -9.11 -10.75 7.26
CA ARG A 128 -8.75 -10.67 8.68
C ARG A 128 -7.59 -9.70 8.91
N TRP A 129 -6.53 -9.80 8.12
CA TRP A 129 -5.36 -8.92 8.25
C TRP A 129 -5.72 -7.44 8.06
N VAL A 130 -6.60 -7.13 7.10
CA VAL A 130 -7.09 -5.76 6.87
C VAL A 130 -7.88 -5.25 8.08
N ASN A 131 -8.73 -6.10 8.67
CA ASN A 131 -9.53 -5.73 9.84
C ASN A 131 -8.72 -5.65 11.14
N ASP A 132 -7.63 -6.41 11.25
CA ASP A 132 -6.79 -6.48 12.44
C ASP A 132 -5.70 -5.38 12.44
N GLN A 133 -5.67 -4.47 11.46
CA GLN A 133 -4.72 -3.35 11.44
C GLN A 133 -4.92 -2.43 12.65
N PRO A 134 -3.82 -1.95 13.28
CA PRO A 134 -3.92 -1.03 14.40
C PRO A 134 -4.53 0.31 13.97
N ASP A 135 -5.36 0.89 14.83
CA ASP A 135 -5.88 2.23 14.64
C ASP A 135 -4.73 3.25 14.58
N LEU A 136 -4.89 4.26 13.73
CA LEU A 136 -3.96 5.37 13.61
C LEU A 136 -4.44 6.56 14.44
N GLU A 137 -3.55 7.10 15.27
CA GLU A 137 -3.77 8.32 16.05
C GLU A 137 -3.11 9.51 15.38
N ARG A 138 -3.80 10.66 15.36
CA ARG A 138 -3.23 11.93 14.90
C ARG A 138 -2.27 12.47 15.97
N LYS A 139 -0.98 12.38 15.71
CA LYS A 139 0.06 12.91 16.60
C LYS A 139 0.33 14.40 16.39
N ALA A 140 0.17 14.86 15.16
CA ALA A 140 0.33 16.27 14.83
C ALA A 140 -0.63 16.69 13.72
N VAL A 141 -0.99 17.98 13.75
CA VAL A 141 -1.85 18.63 12.76
C VAL A 141 -1.27 19.99 12.43
N TRP A 142 -1.15 20.28 11.14
CA TRP A 142 -0.83 21.61 10.63
C TRP A 142 -1.94 22.04 9.69
N ALA A 143 -2.31 23.31 9.78
CA ALA A 143 -3.26 23.92 8.87
C ALA A 143 -2.77 25.32 8.49
N GLY A 144 -3.15 25.76 7.31
CA GLY A 144 -2.75 27.05 6.80
C GLY A 144 -3.38 27.37 5.45
N ALA A 145 -3.03 28.55 4.96
CA ALA A 145 -3.24 28.95 3.59
C ALA A 145 -1.90 29.47 3.04
N GLY A 146 -1.63 29.20 1.77
CA GLY A 146 -0.36 29.58 1.16
C GLY A 146 0.79 28.61 1.47
N GLU A 147 1.99 29.00 1.01
CA GLU A 147 3.20 28.20 1.16
C GLU A 147 3.63 28.07 2.62
N ARG A 148 4.12 26.89 3.00
CA ARG A 148 4.63 26.65 4.34
C ARG A 148 5.64 25.52 4.37
N GLU A 149 6.56 25.62 5.31
CA GLU A 149 7.52 24.57 5.61
C GLU A 149 7.50 24.32 7.12
N PHE A 150 7.57 23.05 7.52
CA PHE A 150 7.67 22.66 8.92
C PHE A 150 8.41 21.33 9.05
N THR A 151 8.98 21.12 10.24
CA THR A 151 9.67 19.89 10.60
C THR A 151 8.77 19.01 11.45
N TYR A 152 8.82 17.70 11.22
CA TYR A 152 8.18 16.68 12.03
C TYR A 152 9.21 15.64 12.47
N GLU A 153 9.31 15.43 13.77
CA GLU A 153 10.11 14.36 14.36
C GLU A 153 9.23 13.13 14.57
N ALA A 154 9.58 12.02 13.93
CA ALA A 154 8.86 10.78 14.02
C ALA A 154 9.68 9.72 14.77
N ASP A 155 9.11 9.19 15.87
CA ASP A 155 9.74 8.14 16.67
C ASP A 155 9.68 6.74 16.01
N GLY A 156 9.00 6.62 14.87
CA GLY A 156 8.76 5.34 14.18
C GLY A 156 8.05 5.54 12.84
N ALA A 157 7.52 4.44 12.29
CA ALA A 157 6.71 4.49 11.09
C ALA A 157 5.47 5.38 11.31
N TRP A 158 5.15 6.19 10.32
CA TRP A 158 4.05 7.15 10.37
C TRP A 158 3.40 7.30 9.00
N LYS A 159 2.23 7.91 8.99
CA LYS A 159 1.47 8.20 7.77
C LYS A 159 1.28 9.71 7.67
N LEU A 160 1.67 10.25 6.53
CA LEU A 160 1.33 11.62 6.16
C LEU A 160 -0.01 11.57 5.44
N GLU A 161 -1.00 12.30 5.93
CA GLU A 161 -2.24 12.54 5.22
C GLU A 161 -2.46 14.03 5.07
N TYR A 162 -3.06 14.44 3.96
CA TYR A 162 -3.41 15.83 3.75
C TYR A 162 -4.77 15.98 3.08
N GLU A 163 -5.38 17.12 3.33
CA GLU A 163 -6.63 17.53 2.70
C GLU A 163 -6.48 18.94 2.16
N GLN A 164 -6.81 19.09 0.88
CA GLN A 164 -6.95 20.38 0.22
C GLN A 164 -8.36 20.94 0.48
N LYS A 165 -8.45 22.14 1.09
CA LYS A 165 -9.72 22.75 1.55
C LYS A 165 -10.30 23.79 0.59
N SER A 166 -9.64 24.06 -0.52
CA SER A 166 -10.09 25.00 -1.56
C SER A 166 -9.50 24.62 -2.92
N ASP A 167 -10.10 25.08 -4.02
CA ASP A 167 -9.55 24.85 -5.35
C ASP A 167 -8.25 25.66 -5.56
N GLY A 168 -7.34 25.12 -6.37
CA GLY A 168 -6.06 25.76 -6.68
C GLY A 168 -4.89 24.77 -6.63
N LEU A 169 -3.74 25.14 -7.16
CA LEU A 169 -2.60 24.23 -7.22
C LEU A 169 -1.92 24.10 -5.86
N MET A 170 -1.84 22.88 -5.35
CA MET A 170 -1.13 22.54 -4.13
C MET A 170 -0.20 21.37 -4.39
N GLN A 171 1.07 21.52 -4.02
CA GLN A 171 2.04 20.44 -3.95
C GLN A 171 2.51 20.27 -2.51
N ILE A 172 2.63 19.02 -2.08
CA ILE A 172 3.18 18.65 -0.79
C ILE A 172 4.36 17.71 -1.01
N GLN A 173 5.47 18.01 -0.35
CA GLN A 173 6.70 17.25 -0.42
C GLN A 173 7.19 16.97 1.00
N ALA A 174 7.68 15.77 1.26
CA ALA A 174 8.38 15.45 2.50
C ALA A 174 9.78 14.95 2.16
N PHE A 175 10.76 15.50 2.88
CA PHE A 175 12.17 15.16 2.75
C PHE A 175 12.67 14.57 4.06
N ASN A 176 13.47 13.52 4.00
CA ASN A 176 14.16 13.01 5.18
C ASN A 176 15.35 13.91 5.58
N GLN A 177 16.01 13.59 6.69
CA GLN A 177 17.16 14.35 7.18
C GLN A 177 18.34 14.42 6.18
N ALA A 178 18.48 13.44 5.28
CA ALA A 178 19.48 13.44 4.22
C ALA A 178 19.10 14.35 3.03
N GLY A 179 17.92 14.95 3.06
CA GLY A 179 17.37 15.78 1.97
C GLY A 179 16.76 14.96 0.84
N GLU A 180 16.54 13.67 1.02
CA GLU A 180 15.93 12.80 0.01
C GLU A 180 14.41 12.94 0.05
N LEU A 181 13.79 13.04 -1.13
CA LEU A 181 12.34 13.12 -1.28
C LEU A 181 11.71 11.75 -1.00
N VAL A 182 10.98 11.65 0.11
CA VAL A 182 10.30 10.41 0.54
C VAL A 182 8.81 10.40 0.24
N PHE A 183 8.23 11.59 0.00
CA PHE A 183 6.85 11.75 -0.41
C PHE A 183 6.70 13.01 -1.27
N ASP A 184 5.91 12.92 -2.33
CA ASP A 184 5.54 14.04 -3.19
C ASP A 184 4.15 13.78 -3.75
N SER A 185 3.25 14.76 -3.66
CA SER A 185 1.93 14.66 -4.24
C SER A 185 1.43 16.04 -4.68
N PHE A 186 0.57 16.04 -5.70
CA PHE A 186 0.03 17.24 -6.31
C PHE A 186 -1.49 17.16 -6.41
N GLY A 187 -2.14 18.29 -6.12
CA GLY A 187 -3.57 18.47 -6.14
C GLY A 187 -3.99 19.79 -6.78
N SER A 188 -5.22 19.82 -7.28
CA SER A 188 -5.82 21.05 -7.81
C SER A 188 -7.27 21.31 -7.37
N LYS A 189 -7.84 20.38 -6.60
CA LYS A 189 -9.28 20.31 -6.33
C LYS A 189 -9.55 20.33 -4.84
N ASN A 190 -10.55 21.11 -4.45
CA ASN A 190 -11.11 21.09 -3.11
C ASN A 190 -11.60 19.69 -2.75
N GLY A 191 -11.40 19.30 -1.50
CA GLY A 191 -11.75 17.99 -0.96
C GLY A 191 -10.81 16.88 -1.38
N LEU A 192 -9.74 17.17 -2.14
CA LEU A 192 -8.73 16.16 -2.42
C LEU A 192 -8.07 15.73 -1.11
N GLN A 193 -8.17 14.43 -0.83
CA GLN A 193 -7.47 13.76 0.25
C GLN A 193 -6.47 12.78 -0.35
N SER A 194 -5.25 12.78 0.17
CA SER A 194 -4.20 11.84 -0.23
C SER A 194 -3.20 11.70 0.91
N GLY A 195 -2.29 10.75 0.78
CA GLY A 195 -1.30 10.45 1.80
C GLY A 195 -0.37 9.33 1.39
N GLY A 196 0.60 9.06 2.25
CA GLY A 196 1.57 7.99 2.08
C GLY A 196 2.18 7.60 3.41
N CYS A 197 2.67 6.38 3.48
CA CYS A 197 3.42 5.92 4.65
C CYS A 197 4.88 6.34 4.54
N ILE A 198 5.52 6.48 5.69
CA ILE A 198 6.96 6.65 5.85
C ILE A 198 7.37 5.66 6.94
N HIS A 199 8.16 4.66 6.56
CA HIS A 199 8.39 3.46 7.38
C HIS A 199 9.55 3.58 8.38
N THR A 200 10.26 4.71 8.37
CA THR A 200 11.45 4.95 9.20
C THR A 200 11.23 6.08 10.19
N ALA A 201 11.80 5.94 11.39
CA ALA A 201 11.93 7.05 12.34
C ALA A 201 12.89 8.12 11.80
N GLY A 202 12.77 9.35 12.30
CA GLY A 202 13.69 10.43 11.98
C GLY A 202 13.04 11.80 11.87
N SER A 203 13.85 12.79 11.52
CA SER A 203 13.44 14.16 11.26
C SER A 203 13.06 14.34 9.80
N TYR A 204 11.89 14.93 9.55
CA TYR A 204 11.36 15.16 8.21
C TYR A 204 10.98 16.62 8.02
N THR A 205 11.41 17.20 6.89
CA THR A 205 10.95 18.52 6.45
C THR A 205 9.78 18.33 5.49
N VAL A 206 8.62 18.87 5.86
CA VAL A 206 7.43 18.88 5.02
C VAL A 206 7.27 20.28 4.44
N LYS A 207 7.25 20.35 3.10
CA LYS A 207 7.09 21.58 2.33
C LYS A 207 5.77 21.54 1.58
N ILE A 208 5.03 22.65 1.68
CA ILE A 208 3.78 22.88 0.99
C ILE A 208 3.98 24.09 0.08
N THR A 209 3.75 23.87 -1.21
CA THR A 209 3.86 24.91 -2.24
C THR A 209 2.48 25.12 -2.86
N THR A 210 1.96 26.35 -2.79
CA THR A 210 0.62 26.67 -3.28
C THR A 210 0.44 28.19 -3.44
N SER A 211 -0.45 28.59 -4.35
CA SER A 211 -0.93 29.98 -4.47
C SER A 211 -2.27 30.16 -3.74
N ASP A 212 -2.22 30.37 -2.42
CA ASP A 212 -3.36 30.69 -1.53
C ASP A 212 -4.42 29.60 -1.32
N VAL A 213 -4.08 28.33 -1.51
CA VAL A 213 -4.97 27.20 -1.17
C VAL A 213 -4.93 26.95 0.33
N ALA A 214 -6.09 26.87 0.96
CA ALA A 214 -6.22 26.38 2.33
C ALA A 214 -6.03 24.87 2.39
N TRP A 215 -5.31 24.38 3.40
CA TRP A 215 -4.95 22.97 3.54
C TRP A 215 -4.86 22.53 5.00
N CYS A 216 -4.99 21.22 5.22
CA CYS A 216 -4.66 20.54 6.46
C CYS A 216 -3.70 19.38 6.18
N VAL A 217 -2.68 19.20 7.02
CA VAL A 217 -1.78 18.05 7.01
C VAL A 217 -1.81 17.39 8.37
N TYR A 218 -1.80 16.07 8.38
CA TYR A 218 -1.84 15.20 9.54
C TYR A 218 -0.62 14.29 9.52
N ALA A 219 0.04 14.15 10.67
CA ALA A 219 0.94 13.05 10.92
C ALA A 219 0.21 12.04 11.81
N LEU A 220 0.04 10.82 11.31
CA LEU A 220 -0.61 9.74 12.03
C LEU A 220 0.39 8.64 12.36
N GLN A 221 0.28 8.07 13.55
CA GLN A 221 1.08 6.92 13.99
C GLN A 221 0.17 5.85 14.58
N THR A 222 0.62 4.61 14.58
CA THR A 222 -0.11 3.50 15.21
C THR A 222 -0.34 3.80 16.68
N LEU A 223 -1.56 3.57 17.16
CA LEU A 223 -1.90 3.73 18.56
C LEU A 223 -1.11 2.72 19.40
N ASP A 224 -0.25 3.21 20.30
CA ASP A 224 0.35 2.35 21.31
C ASP A 224 -0.77 1.82 22.20
N LYS A 225 -1.11 0.54 22.03
CA LYS A 225 -1.91 -0.17 23.03
C LYS A 225 -1.05 -0.24 24.28
N LYS A 226 -1.24 0.72 25.20
CA LYS A 226 -0.76 0.58 26.58
C LYS A 226 -1.36 -0.72 27.10
N SER A 227 -0.50 -1.72 27.30
CA SER A 227 -0.83 -2.94 28.02
C SER A 227 -1.26 -2.54 29.41
N HIS A 228 -2.56 -2.60 29.68
CA HIS A 228 -3.12 -2.53 31.02
C HIS A 228 -2.96 -3.88 31.72
#